data_AF-A0A5P8Z4V3-F1
#
_entry.id   AF-A0A5P8Z4V3-F1
#
_cell.length_a   1.000
_cell.length_b   1.000
_cell.length_c   1.000
_cell.angle_alpha   90.00
_cell.angle_beta   90.00
_cell.angle_gamma   90.00
#
_symmetry.space_group_name_H-M   'P 1'
#
loop_
_entity.id
_entity.type
_entity.pdbx_description
1 polymer ?
#
loop_
_entity_poly.entity_id
_entity_poly.type
_entity_poly.pdbx_seq_one_letter_code
_entity_poly.pdbx_strand_id
1 'polypeptide(L)'
;MNDGAGWRSVDPMKQLILILALTLGTAHAAEAACYADYKAKRESPLRLHYGVAEIGDGACTKAAARRALTPRLAAEGWALLNVVSVFDASGLEERKASAGPNYLRY
;
A
#
# COMPACT_ATOMS: atom_id res chain seq x y z
N MET A 1 -5.82 61.72 -30.48
CA MET A 1 -4.49 61.21 -30.07
C MET A 1 -4.67 59.78 -29.56
N ASN A 2 -3.82 58.88 -30.04
CA ASN A 2 -3.88 57.43 -29.82
C ASN A 2 -3.15 57.05 -28.53
N ASP A 3 -3.74 56.19 -27.71
CA ASP A 3 -3.03 55.44 -26.67
C ASP A 3 -3.02 53.96 -27.06
N GLY A 4 -1.90 53.52 -27.62
CA GLY A 4 -1.66 52.14 -28.05
C GLY A 4 -1.33 51.25 -26.86
N ALA A 5 -2.22 50.30 -26.58
CA ALA A 5 -1.95 49.17 -25.70
C ALA A 5 -0.77 48.34 -26.26
N GLY A 6 0.36 48.39 -25.57
CA GLY A 6 1.52 47.55 -25.86
C GLY A 6 1.30 46.11 -25.40
N TRP A 7 0.73 45.27 -26.25
CA TRP A 7 0.74 43.82 -26.06
C TRP A 7 2.08 43.26 -26.52
N ARG A 8 2.87 42.77 -25.55
CA ARG A 8 4.08 42.00 -25.84
C ARG A 8 3.68 40.69 -26.51
N SER A 9 4.00 40.56 -27.79
CA SER A 9 3.88 39.33 -28.54
C SER A 9 4.80 38.28 -27.91
N VAL A 10 4.22 37.23 -27.33
CA VAL A 10 4.97 36.04 -26.91
C VAL A 10 5.06 35.11 -28.12
N ASP A 11 6.30 34.78 -28.51
CA ASP A 11 6.56 33.93 -29.67
C ASP A 11 6.00 32.51 -29.45
N PRO A 12 5.14 31.98 -30.35
CA PRO A 12 4.48 30.69 -30.17
C PRO A 12 5.46 29.52 -30.08
N MET A 13 6.65 29.63 -30.69
CA MET A 13 7.72 28.62 -30.60
C MET A 13 8.39 28.56 -29.22
N LYS A 14 8.43 29.67 -28.47
CA LYS A 14 9.05 29.70 -27.13
C LYS A 14 8.09 29.16 -26.05
N GLN A 15 6.79 29.33 -26.27
CA GLN A 15 5.74 28.81 -25.38
C GLN A 15 5.58 27.28 -25.49
N LEU A 16 5.84 26.71 -26.67
CA LEU A 16 5.85 25.25 -26.87
C LEU A 16 6.95 24.55 -26.05
N ILE A 17 8.08 25.22 -25.81
CA ILE A 17 9.20 24.66 -25.03
C ILE A 17 8.89 24.70 -23.52
N LEU A 18 8.14 25.69 -23.05
CA LEU A 18 7.81 25.86 -21.62
C LEU A 18 6.71 24.92 -21.13
N ILE A 19 5.82 24.44 -22.00
CA ILE A 19 4.73 23.54 -21.61
C ILE A 19 5.19 22.07 -21.54
N LEU A 20 6.23 21.69 -22.29
CA LEU A 20 6.74 20.31 -22.31
C LEU A 20 7.61 19.95 -21.09
N ALA A 21 8.05 20.94 -20.31
CA ALA A 21 8.93 20.73 -19.16
C ALA A 21 8.19 20.33 -17.86
N LEU A 22 6.85 20.41 -17.83
CA LEU A 22 6.08 20.26 -16.58
C LEU A 22 5.50 18.86 -16.32
N THR A 23 5.87 17.84 -17.11
CA THR A 23 5.34 16.47 -16.94
C THR A 23 6.34 15.48 -16.33
N LEU A 24 7.53 15.93 -15.90
CA LEU A 24 8.51 15.05 -15.27
C LEU A 24 8.36 15.06 -13.75
N GLY A 25 7.77 13.99 -13.22
CA GLY A 25 8.09 13.53 -11.87
C GLY A 25 6.93 13.31 -10.92
N THR A 26 5.90 12.54 -11.29
CA THR A 26 5.24 11.73 -10.26
C THR A 26 6.20 10.59 -9.93
N ALA A 27 7.08 10.81 -8.94
CA ALA A 27 7.87 9.75 -8.35
C ALA A 27 6.88 8.73 -7.75
N HIS A 28 6.56 7.69 -8.52
CA HIS A 28 5.97 6.49 -7.94
C HIS A 28 7.08 5.90 -7.08
N ALA A 29 6.95 6.03 -5.76
CA ALA A 29 7.69 5.16 -4.87
C ALA A 29 7.35 3.74 -5.31
N ALA A 30 8.36 2.96 -5.70
CA ALA A 30 8.19 1.52 -5.83
C ALA A 30 7.89 1.01 -4.42
N GLU A 31 6.61 0.89 -4.10
CA GLU A 31 6.10 0.35 -2.85
C GLU A 31 6.58 -1.10 -2.79
N ALA A 32 7.61 -1.36 -1.97
CA ALA A 32 8.07 -2.71 -1.74
C ALA A 32 6.92 -3.50 -1.12
N ALA A 33 6.57 -4.65 -1.71
CA ALA A 33 5.46 -5.47 -1.23
C ALA A 33 5.65 -5.77 0.27
N CYS A 34 4.66 -5.40 1.07
CA CYS A 34 4.72 -5.47 2.52
C CYS A 34 3.82 -6.58 3.06
N TYR A 35 4.38 -7.40 3.94
CA TYR A 35 3.71 -8.56 4.49
C TYR A 35 3.67 -8.48 6.01
N ALA A 36 2.62 -9.05 6.59
CA ALA A 36 2.51 -9.22 8.02
C ALA A 36 2.14 -10.66 8.33
N ASP A 37 2.75 -11.19 9.38
CA ASP A 37 2.29 -12.42 10.00
C ASP A 37 1.53 -12.12 11.27
N TYR A 38 0.48 -12.89 11.48
CA TYR A 38 -0.51 -12.58 12.49
C TYR A 38 -1.11 -13.82 13.13
N LYS A 39 -1.75 -13.60 14.26
CA LYS A 39 -2.59 -14.60 14.95
C LYS A 39 -4.01 -14.09 14.97
N ALA A 40 -4.96 -14.97 14.69
CA ALA A 40 -6.38 -14.67 14.77
C ALA A 40 -7.14 -15.80 15.49
N LYS A 41 -8.30 -15.45 16.03
CA LYS A 41 -9.22 -16.39 16.67
C LYS A 41 -10.62 -16.28 16.11
N ARG A 42 -11.38 -17.37 16.15
CA ARG A 42 -12.82 -17.37 15.96
C ARG A 42 -13.44 -18.13 17.12
N GLU A 43 -14.53 -17.60 17.66
CA GLU A 43 -15.23 -18.21 18.79
C GLU A 43 -16.28 -19.22 18.31
N SER A 44 -16.69 -20.11 19.23
CA SER A 44 -17.86 -21.00 19.08
C SER A 44 -17.96 -21.82 17.77
N PRO A 45 -17.12 -22.86 17.55
CA PRO A 45 -16.08 -23.37 18.45
C PRO A 45 -14.79 -22.54 18.38
N LEU A 46 -14.03 -22.52 19.47
CA LEU A 46 -12.75 -21.82 19.51
C LEU A 46 -11.79 -22.39 18.46
N ARG A 47 -11.38 -21.53 17.53
CA ARG A 47 -10.39 -21.82 16.50
C ARG A 47 -9.31 -20.76 16.57
N LEU A 48 -8.06 -21.19 16.45
CA LEU A 48 -6.90 -20.32 16.34
C LEU A 48 -6.21 -20.61 15.02
N HIS A 49 -5.65 -19.58 14.39
CA HIS A 49 -4.70 -19.80 13.32
C HIS A 49 -3.65 -18.70 13.25
N TYR A 50 -2.51 -19.09 12.68
CA TYR A 50 -1.47 -18.21 12.19
C TYR A 50 -1.70 -17.99 10.69
N GLY A 51 -1.38 -16.79 10.20
CA GLY A 51 -1.48 -16.45 8.79
C GLY A 51 -0.41 -15.45 8.38
N VAL A 52 -0.21 -15.35 7.08
CA VAL A 52 0.64 -14.35 6.43
C VAL A 52 -0.24 -13.63 5.42
N ALA A 53 -0.16 -12.31 5.38
CA ALA A 53 -1.01 -11.50 4.53
C ALA A 53 -0.23 -10.33 3.95
N GLU A 54 -0.56 -9.96 2.72
CA GLU A 54 -0.07 -8.73 2.10
C GLU A 54 -0.91 -7.54 2.60
N ILE A 55 -0.22 -6.54 3.15
CA ILE A 55 -0.86 -5.37 3.76
C ILE A 55 -0.84 -4.12 2.87
N GLY A 56 -0.20 -4.24 1.70
CA GLY A 56 -0.19 -3.25 0.62
C GLY A 56 0.70 -2.03 0.86
N ASP A 57 0.38 -1.00 0.09
CA ASP A 57 1.16 0.20 -0.27
C ASP A 57 1.25 1.25 0.86
N GLY A 58 1.36 0.77 2.10
CA GLY A 58 1.53 1.62 3.28
C GLY A 58 2.85 1.34 3.94
N ALA A 59 3.28 2.26 4.82
CA ALA A 59 4.45 2.01 5.65
C ALA A 59 4.37 0.63 6.33
N CYS A 60 5.40 -0.20 6.12
CA CYS A 60 5.56 -1.54 6.70
C CYS A 60 5.60 -1.50 8.23
N THR A 61 4.43 -1.33 8.82
CA THR A 61 4.25 -1.10 10.25
C THR A 61 3.14 -1.99 10.78
N LYS A 62 3.28 -2.41 12.03
CA LYS A 62 2.22 -3.18 12.70
C LYS A 62 0.89 -2.42 12.77
N ALA A 63 0.93 -1.09 12.78
CA ALA A 63 -0.27 -0.26 12.75
C ALA A 63 -1.00 -0.35 11.41
N ALA A 64 -0.27 -0.26 10.29
CA ALA A 64 -0.84 -0.48 8.96
C ALA A 64 -1.41 -1.89 8.82
N ALA A 65 -0.65 -2.91 9.27
CA ALA A 65 -1.11 -4.30 9.27
C ALA A 65 -2.41 -4.50 10.04
N ARG A 66 -2.52 -3.92 11.25
CA ARG A 66 -3.77 -4.00 12.04
C ARG A 66 -4.95 -3.37 11.32
N ARG A 67 -4.77 -2.19 10.72
CA ARG A 67 -5.84 -1.51 9.95
C ARG A 67 -6.27 -2.33 8.73
N ALA A 68 -5.32 -2.94 8.03
CA ALA A 68 -5.61 -3.76 6.85
C ALA A 68 -6.30 -5.08 7.23
N LEU A 69 -5.77 -5.81 8.21
CA LEU A 69 -6.20 -7.18 8.50
C LEU A 69 -7.46 -7.28 9.34
N THR A 70 -7.71 -6.32 10.24
CA THR A 70 -8.89 -6.36 11.13
C THR A 70 -10.20 -6.51 10.34
N PRO A 71 -10.52 -5.64 9.35
CA PRO A 71 -11.78 -5.76 8.60
C PRO A 71 -11.82 -7.01 7.72
N ARG A 72 -10.70 -7.40 7.10
CA ARG A 72 -10.62 -8.58 6.22
C ARG A 72 -10.88 -9.89 6.97
N LEU A 73 -10.26 -10.03 8.15
CA LEU A 73 -10.48 -11.17 9.04
C LEU A 73 -11.90 -11.18 9.61
N ALA A 74 -12.40 -10.02 10.04
CA ALA A 74 -13.74 -9.89 10.61
C ALA A 74 -14.84 -10.30 9.62
N ALA A 75 -14.65 -10.03 8.31
CA ALA A 75 -15.58 -10.45 7.26
C ALA A 75 -15.77 -11.98 7.18
N GLU A 76 -14.79 -12.76 7.66
CA GLU A 76 -14.85 -14.23 7.73
C GLU A 76 -15.04 -14.77 9.16
N GLY A 77 -15.44 -13.88 10.08
CA GLY A 77 -15.70 -14.22 11.48
C GLY A 77 -14.43 -14.43 12.33
N TRP A 78 -13.27 -14.00 11.85
CA TRP A 78 -12.02 -14.03 12.61
C TRP A 78 -11.76 -12.69 13.30
N ALA A 79 -11.35 -12.74 14.56
CA ALA A 79 -10.82 -11.60 15.30
C ALA A 79 -9.30 -11.62 15.29
N LEU A 80 -8.68 -10.52 14.85
CA LEU A 80 -7.23 -10.34 14.91
C LEU A 80 -6.78 -10.26 16.38
N LEU A 81 -5.87 -11.16 16.78
CA LEU A 81 -5.29 -11.17 18.13
C LEU A 81 -4.00 -10.37 18.20
N ASN A 82 -3.10 -10.59 17.25
CA ASN A 82 -1.78 -9.96 17.26
C ASN A 82 -1.18 -9.92 15.87
N VAL A 83 -0.44 -8.85 15.59
CA VAL A 83 0.52 -8.78 14.47
C VAL A 83 1.90 -9.12 15.01
N VAL A 84 2.40 -10.29 14.64
CA VAL A 84 3.65 -10.87 15.14
C VAL A 84 4.83 -10.06 14.62
N SER A 85 4.93 -9.90 13.31
CA SER A 85 5.95 -9.11 12.63
C SER A 85 5.40 -8.48 11.34
N VAL A 86 6.17 -7.57 10.78
CA VAL A 86 5.97 -7.01 9.44
C VAL A 86 7.31 -7.10 8.72
N PHE A 87 7.31 -7.50 7.45
CA PHE A 87 8.50 -7.89 6.71
C PHE A 87 8.26 -7.71 5.19
N ASP A 88 9.34 -7.79 4.43
CA ASP A 88 9.31 -7.73 2.96
C ASP A 88 9.17 -9.14 2.33
N ALA A 89 9.22 -9.23 1.00
CA ALA A 89 9.07 -10.50 0.30
C ALA A 89 10.10 -11.58 0.68
N SER A 90 11.26 -11.22 1.24
CA SER A 90 12.29 -12.21 1.62
C SER A 90 11.87 -13.10 2.79
N GLY A 91 10.97 -12.61 3.66
CA GLY A 91 10.46 -13.35 4.82
C GLY A 91 9.29 -14.30 4.56
N LEU A 92 8.86 -14.40 3.30
CA LEU A 92 7.67 -15.16 2.89
C LEU A 92 7.88 -16.68 2.98
N GLU A 93 8.95 -17.18 2.36
CA GLU A 93 9.15 -18.62 2.23
C GLU A 93 9.31 -19.31 3.59
N GLU A 94 10.00 -18.69 4.55
CA GLU A 94 10.16 -19.24 5.91
C GLU A 94 8.85 -19.37 6.69
N ARG A 95 7.80 -18.60 6.33
CA ARG A 95 6.50 -18.60 7.04
C ARG A 95 5.42 -19.42 6.35
N LYS A 96 5.66 -19.84 5.10
CA LYS A 96 4.68 -20.54 4.25
C LYS A 96 4.14 -21.81 4.89
N ALA A 97 5.03 -22.67 5.39
CA ALA A 97 4.63 -23.91 6.04
C ALA A 97 3.80 -23.67 7.32
N SER A 98 4.18 -22.68 8.13
CA SER A 98 3.46 -22.33 9.37
C SER A 98 2.09 -21.71 9.10
N ALA A 99 1.95 -20.89 8.05
CA ALA A 99 0.69 -20.26 7.67
C ALA A 99 -0.28 -21.23 6.99
N GLY A 100 0.24 -22.23 6.27
CA GLY A 100 -0.55 -23.28 5.62
C GLY A 100 -1.67 -22.68 4.77
N PRO A 101 -2.94 -23.07 4.98
CA PRO A 101 -4.08 -22.54 4.22
C PRO A 101 -4.36 -21.03 4.37
N ASN A 102 -3.69 -20.35 5.31
CA ASN A 102 -3.84 -18.92 5.55
C ASN A 102 -2.65 -18.12 5.04
N TYR A 103 -1.80 -18.73 4.20
CA TYR A 103 -0.71 -18.05 3.52
C TYR A 103 -1.25 -17.19 2.38
N LEU A 104 -1.09 -15.87 2.48
CA LEU A 104 -1.53 -14.85 1.53
C LEU A 104 -3.02 -14.91 1.17
N ARG A 105 -3.85 -15.36 2.12
CA ARG A 105 -5.29 -15.52 1.91
C ARG A 105 -6.11 -14.26 2.21
N TYR A 106 -5.72 -13.55 3.25
CA TYR A 106 -6.41 -12.36 3.78
C TYR A 106 -5.56 -11.13 3.49
#